data_AF-A0A453MQC8-F1
#
_entry.id   AF-A0A453MQC8-F1
#
_cell.length_a   1.000
_cell.length_b   1.000
_cell.length_c   1.000
_cell.angle_alpha   90.00
_cell.angle_beta   90.00
_cell.angle_gamma   90.00
#
_symmetry.space_group_name_H-M   'P 1'
#
loop_
_entity.id
_entity.type
_entity.pdbx_description
1 polymer ?
#
loop_
_entity_poly.entity_id
_entity_poly.type
_entity_poly.pdbx_seq_one_letter_code
_entity_poly.pdbx_strand_id
1 'polypeptide(L)'
;NVGKSAFISAMLKTMAYKDPVAAAAQKYKPIQSAVPGTTLGPIQIEAFLGGGKLYDTPGVHLHHRQAAVIHADDLPSLAPQSRLKGRCFPMLD
;
A
#
# COMPACT_ATOMS: atom_id res chain seq x y z
N ASN A 1 5.08 2.08 -3.57
CA ASN A 1 5.13 2.75 -2.24
C ASN A 1 4.02 3.78 -2.00
N VAL A 2 2.80 3.56 -2.48
CA VAL A 2 1.68 4.51 -2.29
C VAL A 2 0.64 4.02 -1.26
N GLY A 3 0.93 2.91 -0.57
CA GLY A 3 0.01 2.36 0.44
C GLY A 3 -1.11 1.45 -0.09
N LYS A 4 -1.14 1.11 -1.39
CA LYS A 4 -2.20 0.25 -1.99
C LYS A 4 -2.44 -1.05 -1.23
N SER A 5 -1.40 -1.82 -0.91
CA SER A 5 -1.55 -3.07 -0.15
C SER A 5 -2.07 -2.83 1.27
N ALA A 6 -1.61 -1.75 1.93
CA ALA A 6 -2.10 -1.39 3.26
C ALA A 6 -3.58 -0.98 3.22
N PHE A 7 -3.99 -0.24 2.18
CA PHE A 7 -5.38 0.14 1.94
C PHE A 7 -6.27 -1.09 1.73
N ILE A 8 -5.90 -2.01 0.83
CA ILE A 8 -6.69 -3.22 0.56
C ILE A 8 -6.85 -4.08 1.82
N SER A 9 -5.75 -4.30 2.55
CA SER A 9 -5.81 -5.05 3.81
C SER A 9 -6.71 -4.37 4.85
N ALA A 10 -6.62 -3.05 4.98
CA ALA A 10 -7.47 -2.29 5.90
C ALA A 10 -8.95 -2.34 5.47
N MET A 11 -9.24 -2.17 4.19
CA MET A 11 -10.58 -2.25 3.61
C MET A 11 -11.23 -3.61 3.91
N LEU A 12 -10.54 -4.72 3.62
CA LEU A 12 -11.06 -6.08 3.90
C LEU A 12 -11.27 -6.30 5.40
N LYS A 13 -10.37 -5.79 6.25
CA LYS A 13 -10.53 -5.86 7.70
C LYS A 13 -11.76 -5.10 8.19
N THR A 14 -12.02 -3.90 7.65
CA THR A 14 -13.20 -3.11 7.98
C THR A 14 -14.49 -3.77 7.50
N MET A 15 -14.50 -4.36 6.30
CA MET A 15 -15.68 -5.04 5.77
C MET A 15 -16.01 -6.32 6.53
N ALA A 16 -15.00 -7.06 6.98
CA ALA A 16 -15.15 -8.32 7.69
C ALA A 16 -15.95 -8.24 9.00
N TYR A 17 -16.12 -7.04 9.58
CA TYR A 17 -17.01 -6.84 10.71
C TYR A 17 -18.47 -7.18 10.39
N LYS A 18 -18.89 -7.07 9.13
CA LYS A 18 -20.28 -7.25 8.68
C LYS A 18 -20.44 -8.20 7.49
N ASP A 19 -19.34 -8.51 6.79
CA ASP A 19 -19.36 -9.37 5.60
C ASP A 19 -18.46 -10.60 5.81
N PRO A 20 -19.03 -11.82 5.94
CA PRO A 20 -18.26 -13.05 6.12
C PRO A 20 -17.41 -13.40 4.88
N VAL A 21 -17.80 -12.96 3.68
CA VAL A 21 -17.00 -13.12 2.46
C VAL A 21 -15.74 -12.27 2.57
N ALA A 22 -15.86 -11.02 3.01
CA ALA A 22 -14.71 -10.17 3.28
C ALA A 22 -13.81 -10.72 4.41
N ALA A 23 -14.39 -11.34 5.43
CA ALA A 23 -13.63 -12.01 6.50
C ALA A 23 -12.79 -13.17 5.94
N ALA A 24 -13.40 -14.02 5.11
CA ALA A 24 -12.69 -15.10 4.43
C ALA A 24 -11.61 -14.56 3.46
N ALA A 25 -11.85 -13.40 2.85
CA ALA A 25 -10.93 -12.76 1.93
C ALA A 25 -9.65 -12.22 2.59
N GLN A 26 -9.62 -12.01 3.92
CA GLN A 26 -8.39 -11.58 4.61
C GLN A 26 -7.25 -12.62 4.53
N LYS A 27 -7.56 -13.88 4.20
CA LYS A 27 -6.54 -14.92 3.94
C LYS A 27 -5.71 -14.61 2.69
N TYR A 28 -6.23 -13.80 1.77
CA TYR A 28 -5.48 -13.32 0.61
C TYR A 28 -4.44 -12.32 1.09
N LYS A 29 -3.19 -12.77 1.17
CA LYS A 29 -2.06 -11.88 1.35
C LYS A 29 -1.76 -11.25 -0.02
N PRO A 30 -1.75 -9.91 -0.14
CA PRO A 30 -1.23 -9.27 -1.34
C PRO A 30 0.17 -9.82 -1.63
N ILE A 31 0.35 -10.47 -2.78
CA ILE A 31 1.64 -11.06 -3.14
C ILE A 31 2.55 -9.89 -3.53
N GLN A 32 3.41 -9.48 -2.60
CA GLN A 32 4.39 -8.43 -2.82
C GLN A 32 5.47 -8.94 -3.77
N SER A 33 5.76 -8.19 -4.83
CA SER A 33 6.87 -8.46 -5.74
C SER A 33 8.22 -8.18 -5.06
N ALA A 34 9.29 -8.74 -5.65
CA ALA A 34 10.67 -8.47 -5.24
C ALA A 34 11.05 -6.97 -5.34
N VAL A 35 10.24 -6.17 -6.05
CA VAL A 35 10.30 -4.70 -6.00
C VAL A 35 9.38 -4.22 -4.88
N PRO A 36 9.93 -3.63 -3.79
CA PRO A 36 9.13 -3.18 -2.66
C PRO A 36 7.91 -2.36 -3.10
N GLY A 37 6.71 -2.80 -2.73
CA GLY A 37 5.46 -2.05 -2.90
C GLY A 37 4.68 -2.27 -4.20
N THR A 38 4.81 -3.42 -4.87
CA THR A 38 4.00 -3.79 -6.06
C THR A 38 3.48 -5.24 -5.99
N THR A 39 2.30 -5.53 -6.58
CA THR A 39 1.74 -6.89 -6.69
C THR A 39 2.30 -7.61 -7.94
N LEU A 40 2.52 -8.93 -7.90
CA LEU A 40 3.11 -9.69 -9.04
C LEU A 40 2.18 -9.90 -10.26
N GLY A 41 0.88 -9.73 -10.10
CA GLY A 41 -0.14 -9.88 -11.14
C GLY A 41 -1.52 -9.41 -10.63
N PRO A 42 -2.56 -9.32 -11.48
CA PRO A 42 -3.92 -9.07 -11.02
C PRO A 42 -4.37 -10.18 -10.08
N ILE A 43 -4.72 -9.83 -8.84
CA ILE A 43 -5.30 -10.73 -7.86
C ILE A 43 -6.80 -10.44 -7.79
N GLN A 44 -7.61 -11.42 -8.15
CA GLN A 44 -9.04 -11.37 -7.91
C GLN A 44 -9.34 -11.78 -6.47
N ILE A 45 -10.07 -10.93 -5.75
CA ILE A 45 -10.48 -11.12 -4.37
C ILE A 45 -12.00 -11.16 -4.33
N GLU A 46 -12.54 -12.29 -3.87
CA GLU A 46 -13.96 -12.42 -3.55
C GLU A 46 -14.21 -11.70 -2.22
N ALA A 47 -14.58 -10.43 -2.29
CA ALA A 47 -14.65 -9.55 -1.13
C ALA A 47 -16.06 -9.13 -0.72
N PHE A 48 -17.07 -9.42 -1.55
CA PHE A 48 -18.41 -8.85 -1.40
C PHE A 48 -19.48 -9.95 -1.41
N LEU A 49 -20.37 -9.95 -0.42
CA LEU A 49 -21.51 -10.88 -0.33
C LEU A 49 -22.41 -10.83 -1.58
N GLY A 50 -22.53 -9.67 -2.23
CA GLY A 50 -23.31 -9.49 -3.47
C GLY A 50 -22.68 -10.09 -4.73
N GLY A 51 -21.61 -10.89 -4.62
CA GLY A 51 -20.96 -11.56 -5.75
C GLY A 51 -19.99 -10.68 -6.56
N GLY A 52 -19.86 -9.40 -6.21
CA GLY A 52 -18.84 -8.51 -6.76
C GLY A 52 -17.42 -8.99 -6.45
N LYS A 53 -16.45 -8.55 -7.26
CA LYS A 53 -15.03 -8.93 -7.13
C LYS A 53 -14.16 -7.68 -7.02
N LEU A 54 -13.19 -7.71 -6.11
CA LEU A 54 -12.15 -6.71 -6.00
C LEU A 54 -10.92 -7.20 -6.78
N TYR A 55 -10.38 -6.36 -7.66
CA TYR A 55 -9.17 -6.70 -8.42
C TYR A 55 -8.00 -5.86 -7.91
N ASP A 56 -7.05 -6.50 -7.23
CA ASP A 56 -5.78 -5.88 -6.89
C ASP A 56 -4.82 -6.01 -8.08
N THR A 57 -4.51 -4.92 -8.76
CA THR A 57 -3.63 -4.93 -9.94
C THR A 57 -2.17 -4.67 -9.57
N PRO A 58 -1.17 -5.08 -10.37
CA PRO A 58 0.22 -4.72 -10.12
C PRO A 58 0.40 -3.22 -9.91
N GLY A 59 1.26 -2.85 -8.95
CA GLY A 59 1.59 -1.44 -8.75
C GLY A 59 2.48 -0.95 -9.89
N VAL A 60 2.23 0.27 -10.39
CA VAL A 60 3.09 0.87 -11.42
C VAL A 60 4.39 1.35 -10.80
N HIS A 61 5.51 0.84 -11.30
CA HIS A 61 6.83 1.37 -11.00
C HIS A 61 7.11 2.57 -11.91
N LEU A 62 7.35 3.73 -11.30
CA LEU A 62 7.66 4.96 -12.02
C LEU A 62 9.10 5.36 -11.69
N HIS A 63 9.99 5.19 -12.66
CA HIS A 63 11.43 5.44 -12.49
C HIS A 63 11.76 6.90 -12.14
N HIS A 64 10.87 7.85 -12.46
CA HIS A 64 11.04 9.27 -12.16
C HIS A 64 10.63 9.67 -10.73
N ARG A 65 10.13 8.75 -9.91
CA ARG A 65 9.81 9.04 -8.50
C ARG A 65 11.10 9.08 -7.68
N GLN A 66 11.20 10.03 -6.74
CA GLN A 66 12.35 10.09 -5.82
C GLN A 66 12.61 8.74 -5.15
N ALA A 67 11.57 8.08 -4.63
CA ALA A 67 11.69 6.77 -4.00
C ALA A 67 12.19 5.64 -4.92
N ALA A 68 12.25 5.83 -6.25
CA ALA A 68 12.76 4.84 -7.19
C ALA A 68 14.30 4.91 -7.36
N VAL A 69 14.93 6.02 -6.98
CA VAL A 69 16.39 6.21 -7.07
C VAL A 69 17.11 6.03 -5.72
N ILE A 70 16.36 5.72 -4.66
CA ILE A 70 16.87 5.56 -3.30
C ILE A 70 16.98 4.06 -2.98
N HIS A 71 18.05 3.66 -2.30
CA HIS A 71 18.22 2.27 -1.86
C HIS A 71 17.10 1.88 -0.88
N ALA A 72 16.66 0.62 -0.93
CA ALA A 72 15.51 0.17 -0.15
C ALA A 72 15.70 0.37 1.36
N ASP A 73 16.92 0.18 1.86
CA ASP A 73 17.27 0.34 3.28
C ASP A 73 17.24 1.81 3.74
N ASP A 74 17.39 2.76 2.82
CA ASP A 74 17.39 4.20 3.13
C ASP A 74 15.97 4.80 3.09
N LEU A 75 15.04 4.17 2.37
CA LEU A 75 13.66 4.67 2.22
C LEU A 75 12.96 4.98 3.57
N PRO A 76 13.09 4.16 4.64
CA PRO A 76 12.48 4.46 5.94
C PRO A 76 12.98 5.76 6.58
N SER A 77 14.22 6.17 6.30
CA SER A 77 14.82 7.41 6.84
C SER A 77 14.22 8.67 6.21
N LEU A 78 13.71 8.56 4.98
CA LEU A 78 13.13 9.66 4.23
C LEU A 78 11.61 9.75 4.39
N ALA A 79 10.97 8.63 4.74
CA ALA A 79 9.55 8.59 5.02
C ALA A 79 9.26 9.22 6.40
N PRO A 80 8.34 10.19 6.49
CA PRO A 80 7.90 10.70 7.79
C PRO A 80 7.31 9.59 8.66
N GLN A 81 7.89 9.36 9.84
CA GLN A 81 7.40 8.35 10.81
C GLN A 81 6.33 8.91 11.76
N SER A 82 6.12 10.23 11.74
CA SER A 82 5.10 10.92 12.53
C SER A 82 4.68 12.20 11.80
N ARG A 83 3.72 12.92 12.38
CA ARG A 83 3.28 14.23 11.86
C ARG A 83 4.49 15.17 11.74
N LEU A 84 4.74 15.65 10.52
CA LEU A 84 5.78 16.65 10.26
C LEU A 84 5.52 17.93 11.06
N LYS A 85 6.59 18.46 11.66
CA LYS A 85 6.59 19.74 12.37
C LYS A 85 7.27 20.80 11.51
N GLY A 86 6.71 22.01 11.47
CA GLY A 86 7.34 23.13 10.78
C GLY A 86 8.72 23.43 11.38
N ARG A 87 9.70 23.71 10.52
CA ARG A 87 11.01 24.21 10.93
C ARG A 87 11.26 25.56 10.28
N CYS A 88 11.74 26.52 11.06
CA CYS A 88 12.26 27.79 10.56
C CYS A 88 13.77 27.65 10.42
N PHE A 89 14.32 28.03 9.27
CA PHE A 89 15.75 28.09 9.05
C PHE A 89 16.15 29.56 8.95
N PRO A 90 17.20 30.01 9.65
CA PRO A 90 17.68 31.37 9.50
C PRO A 90 18.14 31.60 8.06
N MET A 91 17.83 32.76 7.51
CA MET A 91 18.43 33.22 6.25
C MET A 91 19.86 33.66 6.59
N LEU A 92 20.84 33.17 5.85
CA LEU A 92 22.20 33.73 5.91
C LEU A 92 22.15 35.04 5.13
N ASP A 93 22.40 36.15 5.82
CA ASP A 93 22.65 37.47 5.21
C ASP A 93 24.00 37.48 4.47
#